data_AF-A0A163QV05-F1
#
_entry.id   AF-A0A163QV05-F1
#
_cell.length_a   1.000
_cell.length_b   1.000
_cell.length_c   1.000
_cell.angle_alpha   90.00
_cell.angle_beta   90.00
_cell.angle_gamma   90.00
#
_symmetry.space_group_name_H-M   'P 1'
#
loop_
_entity.id
_entity.type
_entity.pdbx_description
1 polymer ?
#
loop_
_entity_poly.entity_id
_entity_poly.type
_entity_poly.pdbx_seq_one_letter_code
_entity_poly.pdbx_strand_id
1 'polypeptide(L)' 'MADDDVTPADLARELGRTAPQIRRVLRRKYGTLVAPEDRWHLTPAQVEFVKVHFTNRG' A
#
# COMPACT_ATOMS: atom_id res chain seq x y z
N MET A 1 -5.19 15.75 -13.67
CA MET A 1 -4.61 15.19 -12.43
C MET A 1 -4.69 13.69 -12.59
N ALA A 2 -3.55 13.00 -12.69
CA ALA A 2 -3.57 11.54 -12.70
C ALA A 2 -3.81 11.11 -11.25
N ASP A 3 -5.07 10.85 -10.91
CA ASP A 3 -5.40 9.97 -9.80
C ASP A 3 -4.93 8.57 -10.22
N ASP A 4 -3.61 8.36 -10.18
CA ASP A 4 -3.03 7.04 -10.37
C ASP A 4 -3.51 6.22 -9.19
N ASP A 5 -4.49 5.39 -9.49
CA ASP A 5 -5.17 4.43 -8.64
C ASP A 5 -4.19 3.35 -8.14
N VAL A 6 -3.18 3.75 -7.34
CA VAL A 6 -2.12 2.86 -6.88
C VAL A 6 -2.71 1.81 -5.96
N THR A 7 -2.62 0.55 -6.36
CA THR A 7 -3.09 -0.57 -5.54
C THR A 7 -1.95 -1.15 -4.69
N PRO A 8 -2.26 -1.92 -3.63
CA PRO A 8 -1.25 -2.70 -2.91
C PRO A 8 -0.44 -3.65 -3.80
N ALA A 9 -1.00 -4.09 -4.94
CA ALA A 9 -0.31 -4.97 -5.87
C ALA A 9 0.75 -4.19 -6.68
N ASP A 10 0.48 -2.94 -7.02
CA ASP A 10 1.43 -2.09 -7.76
C ASP A 10 2.62 -1.74 -6.87
N LEU A 11 2.37 -1.33 -5.62
CA LEU A 11 3.45 -1.12 -4.65
C LEU A 11 4.24 -2.39 -4.33
N ALA A 12 3.57 -3.54 -4.31
CA ALA A 12 4.27 -4.81 -4.12
C ALA A 12 5.26 -5.09 -5.25
N ARG A 13 4.85 -4.84 -6.51
CA ARG A 13 5.73 -4.96 -7.68
C ARG A 13 6.89 -3.97 -7.62
N GLU A 14 6.61 -2.70 -7.31
CA GLU A 14 7.62 -1.63 -7.23
C GLU A 14 8.68 -1.91 -6.15
N LEU A 15 8.24 -2.37 -4.98
CA LEU A 15 9.10 -2.56 -3.81
C LEU A 15 9.72 -3.96 -3.71
N GLY A 16 9.47 -4.84 -4.69
CA GLY A 16 9.92 -6.24 -4.66
C GLY A 16 9.32 -7.04 -3.48
N ARG A 17 8.07 -6.74 -3.11
CA ARG A 17 7.33 -7.35 -2.01
C ARG A 17 6.07 -8.06 -2.50
N THR A 18 5.33 -8.64 -1.56
CA THR A 18 4.04 -9.28 -1.84
C THR A 18 2.89 -8.39 -1.37
N ALA A 19 1.76 -8.38 -2.09
CA ALA A 19 0.58 -7.61 -1.70
C ALA A 19 0.11 -7.89 -0.25
N PRO A 20 0.11 -9.14 0.27
CA PRO A 20 -0.18 -9.41 1.68
C PRO A 20 0.73 -8.66 2.68
N GLN A 21 2.02 -8.48 2.36
CA GLN A 21 2.93 -7.71 3.21
C GLN A 21 2.56 -6.23 3.24
N ILE A 22 2.25 -5.65 2.07
CA ILE A 22 1.78 -4.26 1.96
C ILE A 22 0.49 -4.08 2.77
N ARG A 23 -0.49 -4.97 2.58
CA ARG A 23 -1.76 -4.96 3.32
C ARG A 23 -1.56 -5.07 4.82
N ARG A 24 -0.63 -5.93 5.28
CA ARG A 24 -0.31 -6.09 6.72
C ARG A 24 0.24 -4.79 7.32
N VAL A 25 1.15 -4.11 6.63
CA VAL A 25 1.74 -2.84 7.08
C VAL A 25 0.67 -1.76 7.15
N LEU A 26 -0.17 -1.66 6.13
CA LEU A 26 -1.27 -0.70 6.10
C LEU A 26 -2.29 -0.98 7.22
N ARG A 27 -2.66 -2.25 7.46
CA ARG A 27 -3.54 -2.64 8.57
C ARG A 27 -2.97 -2.29 9.94
N ARG A 28 -1.65 -2.43 10.12
CA ARG A 28 -0.99 -2.09 11.38
C ARG A 28 -1.01 -0.59 11.68
N LYS A 29 -0.90 0.27 10.65
CA LYS A 29 -0.87 1.73 10.83
C LYS A 29 -2.25 2.38 10.79
N TYR A 30 -3.10 1.96 9.86
CA TYR A 30 -4.39 2.61 9.57
C TYR A 30 -5.60 1.81 10.08
N GLY A 31 -5.39 0.64 10.69
CA GLY A 31 -6.45 -0.20 11.24
C GLY A 31 -7.18 -1.03 10.18
N THR A 32 -8.47 -1.31 10.39
CA THR A 32 -9.27 -2.11 9.47
C THR A 32 -9.55 -1.31 8.21
N LEU A 33 -8.89 -1.69 7.13
CA LEU A 33 -9.12 -1.07 5.83
C LEU A 33 -10.44 -1.58 5.29
N VAL A 34 -11.28 -0.64 4.82
CA VAL A 34 -12.65 -0.89 4.35
C VAL A 34 -12.66 -1.99 3.29
N ALA A 35 -13.76 -2.74 3.30
CA ALA A 35 -14.01 -4.05 2.70
C ALA A 35 -13.36 -4.33 1.32
N PRO A 36 -13.08 -5.62 1.02
CA PRO A 36 -12.31 -6.09 -0.15
C PRO A 36 -13.01 -5.95 -1.52
N GLU A 37 -14.14 -5.25 -1.59
CA GLU A 37 -15.02 -5.25 -2.77
C GLU A 37 -14.69 -4.04 -3.65
N ASP A 38 -13.58 -4.15 -4.38
CA ASP A 38 -13.50 -4.06 -5.86
C ASP A 38 -12.09 -3.66 -6.34
N ARG A 39 -11.45 -2.67 -5.74
CA ARG A 39 -10.01 -2.41 -5.86
C ARG A 39 -9.63 -1.54 -4.70
N TRP A 40 -8.78 -2.07 -3.83
CA TRP A 40 -8.25 -1.25 -2.75
C TRP A 40 -7.24 -0.26 -3.36
N HIS A 41 -7.68 0.97 -3.55
CA HIS A 41 -6.84 2.08 -3.95
C HIS A 41 -6.22 2.73 -2.72
N LEU A 42 -4.91 2.98 -2.79
CA LEU A 42 -4.16 3.61 -1.72
C LEU A 42 -4.20 5.11 -1.88
N THR A 43 -4.44 5.81 -0.78
CA THR A 43 -4.27 7.26 -0.77
C THR A 43 -2.79 7.63 -0.93
N PRO A 44 -2.45 8.81 -1.45
CA PRO A 44 -1.05 9.25 -1.56
C PRO A 44 -0.27 9.12 -0.24
N ALA A 45 -0.91 9.42 0.90
CA ALA A 45 -0.31 9.27 2.22
C ALA A 45 -0.03 7.81 2.62
N GLN A 46 -0.88 6.86 2.18
CA GLN A 46 -0.65 5.43 2.39
C GLN A 46 0.49 4.92 1.51
N VAL A 47 0.55 5.38 0.26
CA VAL A 47 1.62 5.08 -0.69
C VAL A 47 2.97 5.52 -0.14
N GLU A 48 3.09 6.79 0.22
CA GLU A 48 4.32 7.37 0.76
C GLU A 48 4.77 6.62 2.02
N PHE A 49 3.84 6.35 2.95
CA PHE A 49 4.17 5.59 4.15
C PHE A 49 4.72 4.20 3.84
N VAL A 50 4.11 3.47 2.90
CA VAL A 50 4.56 2.13 2.53
C VAL A 50 5.95 2.18 1.91
N LYS A 51 6.21 3.14 0.99
CA LYS A 51 7.53 3.34 0.39
C LYS A 51 8.58 3.60 1.46
N VAL A 52 8.36 4.59 2.33
CA VAL A 52 9.28 4.92 3.43
C VAL A 52 9.50 3.72 4.37
N HIS A 53 8.45 2.99 4.72
CA HIS A 53 8.54 1.84 5.64
C HIS A 53 9.46 0.72 5.12
N PHE A 54 9.45 0.46 3.81
CA PHE A 54 10.25 -0.61 3.21
C PHE A 54 11.61 -0.15 2.70
N THR A 55 11.76 1.11 2.29
CA THR A 55 13.05 1.68 1.88
C THR A 55 13.96 1.97 3.07
N ASN A 56 13.41 2.46 4.19
CA ASN A 56 14.20 2.82 5.38
C ASN A 56 14.56 1.61 6.28
N ARG A 57 14.33 0.39 5.78
CA ARG A 57 14.62 -0.88 6.47
C ARG A 57 15.70 -1.70 5.77
N GLY A 58 16.44 -1.07 4.85
CA GLY A 58 17.66 -1.58 4.25
C GLY A 58 18.87 -1.28 5.11
#